data_AF-A0A7R9EAE8-F1
#
_entry.id   AF-A0A7R9EAE8-F1
#
_cell.length_a   1.000
_cell.length_b   1.000
_cell.length_c   1.000
_cell.angle_alpha   90.00
_cell.angle_beta   90.00
_cell.angle_gamma   90.00
#
_symmetry.space_group_name_H-M   'P 1'
#
loop_
_entity.id
_entity.type
_entity.pdbx_description
1 polymer ?
#
loop_
_entity_poly.entity_id
_entity_poly.type
_entity_poly.pdbx_seq_one_letter_code
_entity_poly.pdbx_strand_id
1 'polypeptide(L)'
;MGQWLHGQNVEGITVSRTPWTRLRTGILTAVINWETTLHIPKSANMSAEGMDLILKLCIGADRRLGKNAGEIKTHQFFSRVDFDLGLRRQVAPHIPRIQFSTDTSNFDPVDPERLRDSGGSSGSDEPTDGGKLFHGFFEFTFRRFFDDGGGGPAYPGKISLDDTDNQGGPVYV
;
A
#
# COMPACT_ATOMS: atom_id res chain seq x y z
N MET A 1 -5.79 9.68 7.35
CA MET A 1 -4.33 9.48 7.18
C MET A 1 -3.88 9.30 5.73
N GLY A 2 -4.63 8.59 4.87
CA GLY A 2 -4.18 8.28 3.49
C GLY A 2 -3.90 9.48 2.56
N GLN A 3 -4.50 10.65 2.78
CA GLN A 3 -4.26 11.82 1.92
C GLN A 3 -2.98 12.61 2.26
N TRP A 4 -2.42 12.44 3.47
CA TRP A 4 -1.17 13.11 3.87
C TRP A 4 0.06 12.55 3.17
N LEU A 5 0.05 11.25 2.83
CA LEU A 5 1.15 10.59 2.13
C LEU A 5 1.26 11.03 0.67
N HIS A 6 0.15 11.41 0.03
CA HIS A 6 0.14 11.84 -1.37
C HIS A 6 0.72 13.25 -1.57
N GLY A 7 0.54 14.15 -0.59
CA GLY A 7 1.13 15.50 -0.63
C GLY A 7 2.66 15.53 -0.48
N GLN A 8 3.30 14.42 -0.08
CA GLN A 8 4.75 14.31 0.07
C GLN A 8 5.45 13.84 -1.23
N ASN A 9 4.71 13.57 -2.30
CA ASN A 9 5.24 12.90 -3.49
C ASN A 9 4.84 13.62 -4.79
N VAL A 10 4.93 14.95 -4.76
CA VAL A 10 4.66 15.82 -5.90
C VAL A 10 6.00 16.40 -6.35
N GLU A 11 6.38 16.16 -7.60
CA GLU A 11 7.60 16.64 -8.32
C GLU A 11 8.77 15.66 -8.54
N GLY A 12 8.72 14.37 -8.20
CA GLY A 12 9.89 13.48 -8.43
C GLY A 12 11.18 13.95 -7.73
N ILE A 13 11.06 14.98 -6.89
CA ILE A 13 12.04 15.44 -5.93
C ILE A 13 11.75 14.60 -4.71
N THR A 14 12.54 13.55 -4.53
CA THR A 14 12.80 13.04 -3.20
C THR A 14 13.20 14.26 -2.36
N VAL A 15 12.30 14.76 -1.51
CA VAL A 15 12.72 15.52 -0.33
C VAL A 15 13.48 14.49 0.51
N SER A 16 14.76 14.31 0.15
CA SER A 16 15.62 13.19 0.55
C SER A 16 15.91 13.13 2.04
N ARG A 17 15.32 14.03 2.80
CA ARG A 17 15.14 13.93 4.24
C ARG A 17 13.79 14.55 4.54
N THR A 18 12.83 13.75 5.00
CA THR A 18 11.79 14.32 5.86
C THR A 18 12.54 15.09 6.97
N PRO A 19 12.22 16.36 7.27
CA PRO A 19 12.97 17.17 8.25
C PRO A 19 12.99 16.61 9.69
N TRP A 20 12.46 15.40 9.90
CA TRP A 20 11.98 14.91 11.17
C TRP A 20 12.58 13.57 11.57
N THR A 21 13.75 13.19 11.05
CA THR A 21 14.36 11.88 11.32
C THR A 21 15.03 11.73 12.69
N ARG A 22 14.84 12.65 13.66
CA ARG A 22 15.57 12.55 14.93
C ARG A 22 14.88 11.79 16.06
N LEU A 23 13.56 11.82 16.22
CA LEU A 23 12.86 11.04 17.27
C LEU A 23 11.40 10.78 16.82
N ARG A 24 10.88 9.56 17.00
CA ARG A 24 9.47 9.20 16.67
C ARG A 24 8.45 10.17 17.28
N THR A 25 8.77 10.73 18.45
CA THR A 25 7.96 11.74 19.15
C THR A 25 7.94 13.09 18.44
N GLY A 26 9.03 13.49 17.78
CA GLY A 26 9.12 14.78 17.08
C GLY A 26 8.20 14.86 15.86
N ILE A 27 8.03 13.75 15.14
CA ILE A 27 7.16 13.68 13.96
C ILE A 27 5.70 13.88 14.36
N LEU A 28 5.23 13.21 15.41
CA LEU A 28 3.84 13.35 15.86
C LEU A 28 3.54 14.79 16.28
N THR A 29 4.45 15.40 17.04
CA THR A 29 4.32 16.81 17.44
C THR A 29 4.30 17.74 16.24
N ALA A 30 5.11 17.50 15.20
CA ALA A 30 5.08 18.31 13.98
C ALA A 30 3.76 18.15 13.21
N VAL A 31 3.26 16.92 13.05
CA VAL A 31 1.99 16.68 12.34
C VAL A 31 0.81 17.31 13.07
N ILE A 32 0.77 17.24 14.40
CA ILE A 32 -0.28 17.87 15.21
C ILE A 32 -0.18 19.39 15.09
N ASN A 33 1.02 19.96 15.23
CA ASN A 33 1.26 21.40 15.17
C ASN A 33 1.63 21.86 13.74
N TRP A 34 0.98 21.31 12.70
CA TRP A 34 1.35 21.57 11.31
C TRP A 34 1.29 23.07 10.95
N GLU A 35 0.37 23.83 11.56
CA GLU A 35 0.24 25.28 11.32
C GLU A 35 1.53 26.06 11.62
N THR A 36 2.31 25.62 12.60
CA THR A 36 3.56 26.28 13.04
C THR A 36 4.81 25.53 12.62
N THR A 37 4.69 24.31 12.12
CA THR A 37 5.83 23.44 11.79
C THR A 37 5.94 23.10 10.31
N LEU A 38 4.88 23.28 9.52
CA LEU A 38 4.90 23.09 8.07
C LEU A 38 5.54 24.31 7.40
N HIS A 39 6.83 24.20 7.10
CA HIS A 39 7.57 25.18 6.32
C HIS A 39 8.25 24.52 5.13
N ILE A 40 7.98 25.01 3.93
CA ILE A 40 8.66 24.57 2.71
C ILE A 40 9.95 25.39 2.58
N PRO A 41 11.13 24.77 2.68
CA PRO A 41 12.38 25.49 2.60
C PRO A 41 12.62 26.00 1.18
N LYS A 42 13.22 27.19 1.04
CA LYS A 42 13.57 27.75 -0.27
C LYS A 42 14.51 26.86 -1.10
N SER A 43 15.33 26.05 -0.44
CA SER A 43 16.22 25.08 -1.07
C SER A 43 15.50 23.93 -1.78
N ALA A 44 14.19 23.74 -1.55
CA ALA A 44 13.40 22.72 -2.24
C ALA A 44 13.21 23.01 -3.74
N ASN A 45 13.45 24.24 -4.20
CA ASN A 45 13.35 24.65 -5.61
C ASN A 45 12.03 24.19 -6.28
N MET A 46 10.91 24.44 -5.59
CA MET A 46 9.59 23.98 -6.01
C MET A 46 8.87 25.05 -6.85
N SER A 47 8.05 24.61 -7.80
CA SER A 47 7.13 25.49 -8.53
C SER A 47 6.12 26.16 -7.57
N ALA A 48 5.61 27.33 -7.95
CA ALA A 48 4.59 28.02 -7.14
C ALA A 48 3.31 27.18 -7.06
N GLU A 49 2.95 26.52 -8.15
CA GLU A 49 1.82 25.61 -8.27
C GLU A 49 1.99 24.37 -7.39
N GLY A 50 3.21 23.82 -7.30
CA GLY A 50 3.53 22.70 -6.43
C GLY A 50 3.44 23.08 -4.95
N MET A 51 3.98 24.25 -4.60
CA MET A 51 3.89 24.79 -3.23
C MET A 51 2.44 25.00 -2.81
N ASP A 52 1.63 25.61 -3.69
CA ASP A 52 0.20 25.85 -3.46
C ASP A 52 -0.57 24.53 -3.29
N LEU A 53 -0.28 23.51 -4.11
CA LEU A 53 -0.90 22.19 -3.99
C LEU A 53 -0.61 21.54 -2.63
N ILE A 54 0.65 21.55 -2.18
CA ILE A 54 1.04 20.97 -0.89
C ILE A 54 0.32 21.67 0.26
N LEU A 55 0.28 23.01 0.25
CA LEU A 55 -0.37 23.79 1.32
C LEU A 55 -1.89 23.59 1.36
N LYS A 56 -2.53 23.36 0.21
CA LYS A 56 -3.96 23.04 0.12
C LYS A 56 -4.31 21.60 0.53
N LEU A 57 -3.35 20.67 0.44
CA LEU A 57 -3.52 19.30 0.93
C LEU A 57 -3.22 19.19 2.43
N CYS A 58 -2.15 19.84 2.88
CA CYS A 58 -1.64 19.82 4.25
C CYS A 58 -2.28 20.92 5.11
N ILE A 59 -3.61 20.94 5.17
CA ILE A 59 -4.41 21.90 5.93
C ILE A 59 -5.48 21.16 6.76
N GLY A 60 -6.20 21.91 7.61
CA GLY A 60 -7.39 21.45 8.32
C GLY A 60 -8.39 20.72 7.40
N ALA A 61 -9.04 19.68 7.92
CA ALA A 61 -9.88 18.78 7.12
C ALA A 61 -11.07 19.48 6.44
N ASP A 62 -11.58 20.55 7.04
CA ASP A 62 -12.67 21.40 6.56
C ASP A 62 -12.30 22.16 5.26
N ARG A 63 -11.03 22.56 5.16
CA ARG A 63 -10.48 23.36 4.04
C ARG A 63 -9.62 22.56 3.07
N ARG A 64 -9.34 21.28 3.37
CA ARG A 64 -8.48 20.42 2.56
C ARG A 64 -9.06 20.23 1.16
N LEU A 65 -8.21 20.43 0.15
CA LEU A 65 -8.50 20.10 -1.24
C LEU A 65 -8.67 18.58 -1.41
N GLY A 66 -9.64 18.15 -2.21
CA GLY A 66 -9.83 16.73 -2.52
C GLY A 66 -11.01 16.09 -1.79
N LYS A 67 -12.10 16.84 -1.59
CA LYS A 67 -13.40 16.25 -1.18
C LYS A 67 -13.90 15.28 -2.24
N ASN A 68 -13.50 15.50 -3.48
CA ASN A 68 -13.58 14.56 -4.60
C ASN A 68 -12.30 14.64 -5.44
N ALA A 69 -12.08 13.65 -6.31
CA ALA A 69 -10.89 13.61 -7.16
C ALA A 69 -10.84 14.76 -8.21
N GLY A 70 -12.00 15.30 -8.59
CA GLY A 70 -12.11 16.39 -9.56
C GLY A 70 -11.37 17.64 -9.10
N GLU A 71 -11.55 18.04 -7.84
CA GLU A 71 -10.88 19.20 -7.23
C GLU A 71 -9.35 19.15 -7.37
N ILE A 72 -8.77 17.96 -7.19
CA ILE A 72 -7.32 17.75 -7.33
C ILE A 72 -6.92 17.82 -8.81
N LYS A 73 -7.67 17.14 -9.68
CA LYS A 73 -7.38 17.10 -11.13
C LYS A 73 -7.42 18.49 -11.78
N THR A 74 -8.29 19.39 -11.30
CA THR A 74 -8.41 20.75 -11.82
C THR A 74 -7.38 21.74 -11.26
N HIS A 75 -6.50 21.31 -10.35
CA HIS A 75 -5.48 22.19 -9.79
C HIS A 75 -4.44 22.60 -10.84
N GLN A 76 -3.95 23.85 -10.79
CA GLN A 76 -3.02 24.40 -11.78
C GLN A 76 -1.72 23.58 -11.91
N PHE A 77 -1.30 22.93 -10.83
CA PHE A 77 -0.17 21.99 -10.82
C PHE A 77 -0.33 20.88 -11.87
N PHE A 78 -1.54 20.38 -12.09
CA PHE A 78 -1.85 19.33 -13.07
C PHE A 78 -2.32 19.86 -14.42
N SER A 79 -2.15 21.17 -14.71
CA SER A 79 -2.61 21.80 -15.97
C SER A 79 -2.07 21.15 -17.25
N ARG A 80 -0.94 20.44 -17.16
CA ARG A 80 -0.32 19.72 -18.28
C ARG A 80 -0.69 18.24 -18.34
N VAL A 81 -1.48 17.75 -17.39
CA VAL A 81 -1.92 16.36 -17.30
C VAL A 81 -3.34 16.27 -17.85
N ASP A 82 -3.48 15.60 -18.98
CA ASP A 82 -4.79 15.20 -19.49
C ASP A 82 -5.20 13.88 -18.86
N PHE A 83 -6.17 13.94 -17.94
CA PHE A 83 -6.69 12.77 -17.24
C PHE A 83 -7.66 11.93 -18.08
N ASP A 84 -8.23 12.48 -19.15
CA ASP A 84 -9.23 11.83 -20.00
C ASP A 84 -8.56 11.02 -21.13
N LEU A 85 -7.37 11.42 -21.58
CA LEU A 85 -6.54 10.67 -22.52
C LEU A 85 -6.01 9.32 -21.98
N GLY A 86 -6.25 9.02 -20.71
CA GLY A 86 -5.88 7.76 -20.08
C GLY A 86 -4.39 7.71 -19.73
N LEU A 87 -4.02 8.33 -18.61
CA LEU A 87 -2.64 8.42 -18.09
C LEU A 87 -1.85 7.09 -18.12
N ARG A 88 -2.52 5.95 -17.89
CA ARG A 88 -1.91 4.60 -17.92
C ARG A 88 -1.50 4.12 -19.32
N ARG A 89 -1.97 4.77 -20.38
CA ARG A 89 -1.64 4.45 -21.77
C ARG A 89 -0.46 5.28 -22.28
N GLN A 90 -0.08 6.34 -21.55
CA GLN A 90 1.04 7.18 -21.91
C GLN A 90 2.36 6.50 -21.50
N VAL A 91 3.45 6.84 -22.17
CA VAL A 91 4.78 6.33 -21.82
C VAL A 91 5.18 6.88 -20.46
N ALA A 92 5.56 6.00 -19.53
CA ALA A 92 6.02 6.40 -18.22
C ALA A 92 7.38 7.14 -18.32
N PRO A 93 7.63 8.18 -17.51
CA PRO A 93 8.91 8.91 -17.51
C PRO A 93 10.12 8.01 -17.20
N HIS A 94 9.91 6.95 -16.41
CA HIS A 94 10.92 5.96 -16.08
C HIS A 94 10.42 4.56 -16.45
N ILE A 95 11.21 3.85 -17.24
CA ILE A 95 10.99 2.46 -17.59
C ILE A 95 12.10 1.65 -16.90
N PRO A 96 11.80 0.84 -15.88
CA PRO A 96 12.81 0.07 -15.18
C PRO A 96 13.43 -0.97 -16.11
N ARG A 97 14.72 -1.21 -15.95
CA ARG A 97 15.43 -2.25 -16.70
C ARG A 97 15.17 -3.61 -16.04
N ILE A 98 14.69 -4.56 -16.83
CA ILE A 98 14.43 -5.95 -16.40
C ILE A 98 15.23 -6.86 -17.32
N GLN A 99 16.16 -7.62 -16.76
CA GLN A 99 17.05 -8.50 -17.52
C GLN A 99 16.43 -9.88 -17.78
N PHE A 100 15.65 -10.40 -16.83
CA PHE A 100 15.04 -11.74 -16.88
C PHE A 100 13.80 -11.81 -15.98
N SER A 101 13.00 -12.88 -16.09
CA SER A 101 11.68 -13.00 -15.44
C SER A 101 11.70 -12.99 -13.91
N THR A 102 12.84 -13.30 -13.29
CA THR A 102 13.06 -13.32 -11.84
C THR A 102 14.03 -12.23 -11.37
N ASP A 103 14.28 -11.21 -12.19
CA ASP A 103 15.19 -10.10 -11.86
C ASP A 103 14.65 -9.25 -10.70
N THR A 104 15.37 -9.25 -9.58
CA THR A 104 15.05 -8.48 -8.37
C THR A 104 15.92 -7.23 -8.19
N SER A 105 16.67 -6.80 -9.22
CA SER A 105 17.63 -5.69 -9.12
C SER A 105 17.02 -4.31 -8.83
N ASN A 106 15.71 -4.15 -9.05
CA ASN A 106 14.96 -2.94 -8.72
C ASN A 106 14.39 -2.94 -7.28
N PHE A 107 14.73 -3.94 -6.45
CA PHE A 107 14.38 -4.04 -5.04
C PHE A 107 15.63 -3.84 -4.17
N ASP A 108 15.42 -3.31 -2.95
CA ASP A 108 16.49 -3.24 -1.96
C ASP A 108 16.94 -4.67 -1.57
N PRO A 109 18.26 -4.90 -1.38
CA PRO A 109 18.75 -6.17 -0.88
C PRO A 109 18.14 -6.53 0.47
N VAL A 110 17.83 -7.80 0.66
CA VAL A 110 17.38 -8.31 1.95
C VAL A 110 18.57 -8.35 2.90
N ASP A 111 18.44 -7.64 4.02
CA ASP A 111 19.39 -7.72 5.13
C ASP A 111 19.16 -9.04 5.90
N PRO A 112 20.13 -9.97 5.92
CA PRO A 112 19.97 -11.26 6.59
C PRO A 112 19.80 -11.14 8.10
N GLU A 113 20.27 -10.06 8.74
CA GLU A 113 20.06 -9.83 10.17
C GLU A 113 18.63 -9.35 10.48
N ARG A 114 17.93 -8.80 9.48
CA ARG A 114 16.52 -8.41 9.57
C ARG A 114 15.56 -9.51 9.19
N LEU A 115 16.04 -10.56 8.52
CA LEU A 115 15.30 -11.80 8.43
C LEU A 115 15.25 -12.35 9.84
N ARG A 116 14.10 -12.19 10.51
CA ARG A 116 13.84 -12.88 11.78
C ARG A 116 14.11 -14.35 11.51
N ASP A 117 15.22 -14.86 12.02
CA ASP A 117 15.50 -16.27 12.07
C ASP A 117 14.48 -16.87 13.06
N SER A 118 13.27 -17.08 12.55
CA SER A 118 12.23 -17.87 13.20
C SER A 118 12.46 -19.34 12.87
N GLY A 119 13.72 -19.70 12.57
CA GLY A 119 14.20 -21.05 12.37
C GLY A 119 13.92 -21.87 13.63
N GLY A 120 12.81 -22.60 13.59
CA GLY A 120 12.61 -23.80 14.41
C GLY A 120 12.03 -23.57 15.80
N SER A 121 10.87 -22.91 15.91
CA SER A 121 9.89 -23.43 16.88
C SER A 121 8.95 -24.38 16.13
N SER A 122 9.43 -25.61 15.91
CA SER A 122 8.53 -26.77 15.89
C SER A 122 8.01 -26.93 17.32
N GLY A 123 7.10 -26.06 17.70
CA GLY A 123 6.61 -25.91 19.06
C GLY A 123 5.27 -25.19 18.97
N SER A 124 4.23 -25.99 19.08
CA SER A 124 2.81 -25.67 19.12
C SER A 124 2.44 -24.52 20.07
N ASP A 125 2.72 -23.28 19.70
CA ASP A 125 2.06 -22.11 20.29
C ASP A 125 0.88 -21.71 19.39
N GLU A 126 -0.06 -22.63 19.20
CA GLU A 126 -1.37 -22.29 18.63
C GLU A 126 -2.09 -21.45 19.68
N PRO A 127 -2.39 -20.16 19.41
CA PRO A 127 -3.14 -19.37 20.36
C PRO A 127 -4.51 -20.01 20.51
N THR A 128 -4.78 -20.64 21.64
CA THR A 128 -6.10 -21.23 21.89
C THR A 128 -6.96 -20.21 22.60
N ASP A 129 -8.09 -19.82 22.01
CA ASP A 129 -9.11 -19.05 22.72
C ASP A 129 -10.02 -20.04 23.43
N GLY A 130 -9.88 -20.15 24.75
CA GLY A 130 -10.70 -21.05 25.58
C GLY A 130 -10.63 -22.53 25.19
N GLY A 131 -9.51 -23.01 24.63
CA GLY A 131 -9.32 -24.40 24.20
C GLY A 131 -9.75 -24.72 22.77
N LYS A 132 -10.12 -23.70 21.97
CA LYS A 132 -10.37 -23.84 20.52
C LYS A 132 -9.22 -23.25 19.70
N LEU A 133 -8.89 -23.91 18.60
CA LEU A 133 -7.93 -23.45 17.59
C LEU A 133 -8.30 -22.02 17.13
N PHE A 134 -7.34 -21.09 17.09
CA PHE A 134 -7.64 -19.71 16.72
C PHE A 134 -7.95 -19.60 15.22
N HIS A 135 -9.18 -19.19 14.91
CA HIS A 135 -9.69 -19.10 13.54
C HIS A 135 -9.41 -17.73 12.87
N GLY A 136 -8.36 -17.01 13.26
CA GLY A 136 -8.06 -15.67 12.71
C GLY A 136 -7.69 -15.65 11.22
N PHE A 137 -7.54 -16.82 10.60
CA PHE A 137 -7.28 -16.99 9.16
C PHE A 137 -8.39 -17.77 8.44
N PHE A 138 -9.55 -17.98 9.08
CA PHE A 138 -10.71 -18.56 8.38
C PHE A 138 -11.07 -17.69 7.17
N GLU A 139 -11.36 -18.31 6.03
CA GLU A 139 -11.61 -17.66 4.73
C GLU A 139 -10.43 -16.85 4.14
N PHE A 140 -9.22 -16.97 4.70
CA PHE A 140 -8.03 -16.34 4.11
C PHE A 140 -7.69 -16.92 2.72
N THR A 141 -7.98 -18.20 2.50
CA THR A 141 -7.71 -18.88 1.23
C THR A 141 -8.59 -18.29 0.13
N PHE A 142 -7.97 -17.50 -0.76
CA PHE A 142 -8.60 -16.97 -1.96
C PHE A 142 -8.28 -17.84 -3.18
N ARG A 143 -9.31 -18.20 -3.95
CA ARG A 143 -9.18 -18.86 -5.24
C ARG A 143 -9.93 -18.08 -6.31
N ARG A 144 -9.17 -17.42 -7.18
CA ARG A 144 -9.64 -16.56 -8.27
C ARG A 144 -10.78 -17.13 -9.13
N PHE A 145 -10.84 -18.45 -9.33
CA PHE A 145 -11.86 -19.06 -10.20
C PHE A 145 -13.02 -19.73 -9.45
N PHE A 146 -12.98 -19.80 -8.13
CA PHE A 146 -14.03 -20.43 -7.32
C PHE A 146 -14.80 -19.43 -6.45
N ASP A 147 -14.20 -18.27 -6.15
CA ASP A 147 -14.78 -17.29 -5.22
C ASP A 147 -15.40 -16.07 -5.93
N ASP A 148 -15.20 -15.93 -7.25
CA ASP A 148 -15.63 -14.78 -8.07
C ASP A 148 -17.13 -14.78 -8.45
N GLY A 149 -17.97 -15.58 -7.78
CA GLY A 149 -19.43 -15.62 -8.04
C GLY A 149 -19.82 -15.96 -9.49
N GLY A 150 -18.87 -16.40 -10.31
CA GLY A 150 -19.07 -16.87 -11.67
C GLY A 150 -19.64 -18.28 -11.62
N GLY A 151 -20.86 -18.45 -12.12
CA GLY A 151 -21.62 -19.71 -12.13
C GLY A 151 -20.95 -20.84 -12.92
N GLY A 152 -19.85 -21.39 -12.39
CA GLY A 152 -19.36 -22.73 -12.71
C GLY A 152 -20.20 -23.78 -11.97
N PRO A 153 -20.20 -25.04 -12.45
CA PRO A 153 -21.13 -26.06 -11.97
C PRO A 153 -20.97 -26.24 -10.46
N ALA A 154 -22.10 -26.13 -9.76
CA ALA A 154 -22.19 -26.35 -8.32
C ALA A 154 -21.61 -27.74 -8.00
N TYR A 155 -20.44 -27.77 -7.38
CA TYR A 155 -19.96 -29.00 -6.76
C TYR A 155 -20.77 -29.24 -5.48
N PRO A 156 -21.24 -30.47 -5.25
CA PRO A 156 -21.96 -30.81 -4.03
C PRO A 156 -20.97 -30.83 -2.87
N GLY A 157 -21.40 -30.31 -1.72
CA GLY A 157 -20.70 -30.52 -0.46
C GLY A 157 -20.14 -29.25 0.15
N LYS A 158 -20.96 -28.62 0.99
CA LYS A 158 -20.43 -28.10 2.26
C LYS A 158 -19.64 -29.25 2.88
N ILE A 159 -18.37 -29.02 3.18
CA ILE A 159 -17.52 -30.01 3.82
C ILE A 159 -18.17 -30.27 5.19
N SER A 160 -18.95 -31.34 5.30
CA SER A 160 -19.50 -31.81 6.56
C SER A 160 -18.31 -32.42 7.29
N LEU A 161 -17.88 -31.77 8.36
CA LEU A 161 -16.93 -32.33 9.32
C LEU A 161 -17.67 -33.36 10.18
N ASP A 162 -18.14 -34.44 9.55
CA ASP A 162 -18.52 -35.67 10.23
C ASP A 162 -18.47 -36.82 9.22
N ASP A 163 -17.90 -37.91 9.69
CA ASP A 163 -17.80 -39.25 9.09
C ASP A 163 -16.69 -39.55 8.06
N THR A 164 -15.59 -40.07 8.61
CA THR A 164 -15.11 -41.46 8.45
C THR A 164 -15.12 -42.10 7.05
N ASP A 165 -13.91 -42.52 6.65
CA ASP A 165 -13.51 -43.52 5.64
C ASP A 165 -13.55 -43.20 4.13
N ASN A 166 -12.33 -43.05 3.61
CA ASN A 166 -11.81 -43.72 2.41
C ASN A 166 -12.58 -43.58 1.08
N GLN A 167 -12.12 -42.65 0.23
CA GLN A 167 -11.75 -42.97 -1.17
C GLN A 167 -11.04 -41.81 -1.90
N GLY A 168 -9.83 -42.10 -2.39
CA GLY A 168 -9.23 -41.62 -3.65
C GLY A 168 -9.38 -40.13 -4.00
N GLY A 169 -8.50 -39.29 -3.49
CA GLY A 169 -8.28 -37.95 -4.04
C GLY A 169 -7.60 -38.01 -5.42
N PRO A 170 -7.94 -37.10 -6.36
CA PRO A 170 -7.39 -37.13 -7.72
C PRO A 170 -5.89 -36.80 -7.73
N VAL A 171 -5.15 -37.61 -8.48
CA VAL A 171 -3.74 -37.38 -8.82
C VAL A 171 -3.68 -36.41 -10.00
N TYR A 172 -2.91 -35.33 -9.88
CA TYR A 172 -2.63 -34.42 -10.99
C TYR A 172 -1.26 -34.72 -11.59
N VAL A 173 -1.22 -34.86 -12.92
CA VAL A 173 0.00 -34.80 -13.75
C VAL A 173 0.26 -33.35 -14.11
#